data_AF-A0A3D5AQS2-F1
#
_entry.id   AF-A0A3D5AQS2-F1
#
_cell.length_a   1.000
_cell.length_b   1.000
_cell.length_c   1.000
_cell.angle_alpha   90.00
_cell.angle_beta   90.00
_cell.angle_gamma   90.00
#
_symmetry.space_group_name_H-M   'P 1'
#
loop_
_entity.id
_entity.type
_entity.pdbx_description
1 polymer ?
#
loop_
_entity_poly.entity_id
_entity_poly.type
_entity_poly.pdbx_seq_one_letter_code
_entity_poly.pdbx_strand_id
1 'polypeptide(L)'
;MIDRRRLLLGAAAGVAAGGLVAAGAEAGPAGFPTYQYIGTPFNKAALRYNPTNELIFPCIRGVYDKITSPLGRYYLYYAPHDAPGGICLAYGNSLSGQFTEYPNNPIISRTWSPHYSVTHVSSPHVIWNASNSQFYLYFHGENTTTRMAWSTDGVHFTYHGVVLHTGVIPGASETS
;
A
#
# COMPACT_ATOMS: atom_id res chain seq x y z
N MET A 1 33.05 -30.58 -28.09
CA MET A 1 33.46 -30.85 -26.70
C MET A 1 34.24 -29.65 -26.20
N ILE A 2 33.68 -28.90 -25.25
CA ILE A 2 34.31 -27.76 -24.60
C ILE A 2 35.12 -28.31 -23.42
N ASP A 3 36.43 -28.08 -23.40
CA ASP A 3 37.27 -28.42 -22.24
C ASP A 3 37.46 -27.19 -21.34
N ARG A 4 37.18 -27.40 -20.06
CA ARG A 4 37.20 -26.43 -18.98
C ARG A 4 38.57 -26.45 -18.35
N ARG A 5 39.35 -25.38 -18.46
CA ARG A 5 40.39 -25.06 -17.46
C ARG A 5 40.69 -23.57 -17.45
N ARG A 6 39.88 -22.85 -16.67
CA ARG A 6 40.20 -21.55 -16.10
C ARG A 6 41.36 -21.74 -15.13
N LEU A 7 42.52 -21.23 -15.49
CA LEU A 7 43.58 -20.88 -14.56
C LEU A 7 43.31 -19.42 -14.16
N LEU A 8 42.91 -19.18 -12.92
CA LEU A 8 43.01 -17.85 -12.31
C LEU A 8 43.70 -18.00 -10.97
N LEU A 9 45.02 -17.80 -11.04
CA LEU A 9 45.88 -17.39 -9.94
C LEU A 9 45.39 -16.05 -9.38
N GLY A 10 45.59 -15.87 -8.08
CA GLY A 10 44.89 -14.88 -7.28
C GLY A 10 45.38 -13.44 -7.36
N ALA A 11 44.72 -12.61 -6.58
CA ALA A 11 45.28 -11.41 -5.96
C ALA A 11 44.36 -11.03 -4.79
N ALA A 12 44.89 -11.12 -3.57
CA ALA A 12 44.36 -10.37 -2.44
C ALA A 12 44.75 -8.90 -2.60
N ALA A 13 43.83 -7.97 -2.33
CA ALA A 13 44.08 -6.68 -1.65
C ALA A 13 42.89 -5.72 -1.83
N GLY A 14 42.59 -4.98 -0.76
CA GLY A 14 42.07 -3.62 -0.89
C GLY A 14 40.70 -3.37 -0.28
N VAL A 15 40.68 -2.94 0.99
CA VAL A 15 39.56 -2.16 1.53
C VAL A 15 39.55 -0.83 0.79
N ALA A 16 38.64 -0.68 -0.18
CA ALA A 16 38.30 0.62 -0.72
C ALA A 16 37.10 1.14 0.07
N ALA A 17 37.36 2.06 1.00
CA ALA A 17 36.34 2.98 1.51
C ALA A 17 35.96 3.95 0.38
N GLY A 18 35.29 3.43 -0.66
CA GLY A 18 34.66 4.24 -1.68
C GLY A 18 33.38 4.79 -1.10
N GLY A 19 33.37 6.07 -0.73
CA GLY A 19 32.13 6.78 -0.47
C GLY A 19 31.21 6.56 -1.67
N LEU A 20 30.02 5.99 -1.43
CA LEU A 20 28.97 5.97 -2.43
C LEU A 20 28.60 7.42 -2.70
N VAL A 21 29.20 8.00 -3.74
CA VAL A 21 28.69 9.22 -4.35
C VAL A 21 27.32 8.82 -4.87
N ALA A 22 26.26 9.33 -4.25
CA ALA A 22 24.91 9.11 -4.72
C ALA A 22 24.86 9.56 -6.18
N ALA A 23 24.70 8.61 -7.10
CA ALA A 23 24.47 8.92 -8.50
C ALA A 23 23.26 9.85 -8.57
N GLY A 24 23.42 11.00 -9.22
CA GLY A 24 22.30 11.91 -9.46
C GLY A 24 21.20 11.14 -10.19
N ALA A 25 19.96 11.30 -9.74
CA ALA A 25 18.83 10.69 -10.42
C ALA A 25 18.80 11.16 -11.88
N GLU A 26 18.77 10.23 -12.82
CA GLU A 26 18.57 10.52 -14.25
C GLU A 26 17.31 11.37 -14.41
N ALA A 27 17.37 12.41 -15.24
CA ALA A 27 16.21 13.22 -15.53
C ALA A 27 15.15 12.35 -16.22
N GLY A 28 13.90 12.47 -15.78
CA GLY A 28 12.78 11.81 -16.44
C GLY A 28 12.63 12.26 -17.91
N PRO A 29 11.84 11.53 -18.72
CA PRO A 29 11.56 11.94 -20.09
C PRO A 29 11.10 13.41 -20.17
N ALA A 30 11.42 14.11 -21.27
CA ALA A 30 11.03 15.50 -21.44
C ALA A 30 9.51 15.68 -21.22
N GLY A 31 9.14 16.63 -20.36
CA GLY A 31 7.75 16.89 -19.96
C GLY A 31 7.27 16.14 -18.72
N PHE A 32 8.05 15.19 -18.17
CA PHE A 32 7.76 14.60 -16.87
C PHE A 32 8.20 15.50 -15.72
N PRO A 33 7.49 15.48 -14.57
CA PRO A 33 7.92 16.20 -13.39
C PRO A 33 9.26 15.63 -12.88
N THR A 34 10.07 16.48 -12.27
CA THR A 34 11.23 16.03 -11.51
C THR A 34 10.76 15.42 -10.19
N TYR A 35 11.15 14.18 -9.93
CA TYR A 35 10.85 13.52 -8.66
C TYR A 35 12.00 13.72 -7.68
N GLN A 36 11.65 14.01 -6.43
CA GLN A 36 12.60 14.06 -5.33
C GLN A 36 12.18 13.04 -4.28
N TYR A 37 13.15 12.27 -3.78
CA TYR A 37 12.93 11.43 -2.61
C TYR A 37 12.78 12.33 -1.37
N ILE A 38 11.66 12.20 -0.68
CA ILE A 38 11.34 13.03 0.50
C ILE A 38 11.37 12.26 1.83
N GLY A 39 11.61 10.95 1.81
CA GLY A 39 11.67 10.11 3.01
C GLY A 39 10.93 8.78 2.87
N THR A 40 11.06 7.93 3.90
CA THR A 40 10.30 6.69 4.04
C THR A 40 9.09 6.90 4.94
N PRO A 41 7.88 6.43 4.55
CA PRO A 41 6.67 6.65 5.35
C PRO A 41 6.65 5.84 6.66
N PHE A 42 7.45 4.78 6.78
CA PHE A 42 7.45 3.90 7.93
C PHE A 42 8.87 3.53 8.39
N ASN A 43 9.01 3.33 9.70
CA ASN A 43 9.98 2.39 10.23
C ASN A 43 9.31 1.00 10.34
N LYS A 44 9.57 0.11 9.38
CA LYS A 44 8.93 -1.21 9.29
C LYS A 44 9.10 -2.06 10.57
N ALA A 45 10.25 -1.93 11.24
CA ALA A 45 10.56 -2.67 12.46
C ALA A 45 9.76 -2.18 13.68
N ALA A 46 9.14 -1.01 13.60
CA ALA A 46 8.34 -0.42 14.68
C ALA A 46 6.83 -0.67 14.53
N LEU A 47 6.39 -1.29 13.43
CA LEU A 47 4.97 -1.61 13.22
C LEU A 47 4.54 -2.76 14.13
N ARG A 48 3.43 -2.58 14.84
CA ARG A 48 2.83 -3.63 15.68
C ARG A 48 2.11 -4.67 14.84
N TYR A 49 1.44 -4.25 13.76
CA TYR A 49 0.71 -5.15 12.88
C TYR A 49 1.43 -5.29 11.54
N ASN A 50 2.31 -6.30 11.45
CA ASN A 50 3.05 -6.63 10.24
C ASN A 50 3.17 -8.16 10.06
N PRO A 51 2.05 -8.87 9.89
CA PRO A 51 2.03 -10.34 9.95
C PRO A 51 2.68 -11.01 8.73
N THR A 52 2.72 -10.34 7.57
CA THR A 52 3.25 -10.91 6.32
C THR A 52 4.58 -10.30 5.90
N ASN A 53 5.09 -9.30 6.64
CA ASN A 53 6.26 -8.53 6.25
C ASN A 53 6.04 -7.73 4.94
N GLU A 54 4.80 -7.39 4.59
CA GLU A 54 4.42 -6.64 3.38
C GLU A 54 3.72 -5.33 3.73
N LEU A 55 4.02 -4.29 2.94
CA LEU A 55 3.37 -2.97 3.01
C LEU A 55 3.09 -2.53 1.58
N ILE A 56 2.09 -3.14 0.96
CA ILE A 56 1.87 -3.02 -0.48
C ILE A 56 0.54 -2.32 -0.79
N PHE A 57 0.42 -1.95 -2.08
CA PHE A 57 -0.73 -1.27 -2.68
C PHE A 57 -1.21 -0.05 -1.87
N PRO A 58 -0.33 0.94 -1.60
CA PRO A 58 -0.69 2.06 -0.75
C PRO A 58 -1.67 3.01 -1.44
N CYS A 59 -2.58 3.56 -0.65
CA CYS A 59 -3.39 4.72 -1.03
C CYS A 59 -3.24 5.81 0.03
N ILE A 60 -2.90 7.03 -0.39
CA ILE A 60 -2.83 8.18 0.49
C ILE A 60 -3.99 9.15 0.23
N ARG A 61 -4.60 9.66 1.29
CA ARG A 61 -5.74 10.58 1.23
C ARG A 61 -5.52 11.74 2.19
N GLY A 62 -5.55 12.97 1.66
CA GLY A 62 -5.71 14.17 2.49
C GLY A 62 -7.12 14.23 3.08
N VAL A 63 -7.20 14.39 4.39
CA VAL A 63 -8.47 14.43 5.14
C VAL A 63 -8.69 15.75 5.88
N TYR A 64 -7.64 16.59 5.98
CA TYR A 64 -7.61 17.84 6.76
C TYR A 64 -8.67 18.87 6.38
N ASP A 65 -9.21 18.81 5.16
CA ASP A 65 -10.24 19.70 4.65
C ASP A 65 -11.57 18.98 4.39
N LYS A 66 -11.68 17.72 4.85
CA LYS A 66 -12.86 16.86 4.65
C LYS A 66 -13.58 16.53 5.96
N ILE A 67 -12.84 16.39 7.06
CA ILE A 67 -13.38 16.04 8.37
C ILE A 67 -12.85 17.00 9.46
N THR A 68 -13.63 17.18 10.51
CA THR A 68 -13.38 18.19 11.56
C THR A 68 -12.33 17.77 12.59
N SER A 69 -12.23 16.47 12.87
CA SER A 69 -11.33 15.92 13.90
C SER A 69 -10.51 14.74 13.36
N PRO A 70 -9.64 14.94 12.35
CA PRO A 70 -8.83 13.86 11.81
C PRO A 70 -7.72 13.43 12.77
N LEU A 71 -7.27 12.17 12.69
CA LEU A 71 -6.08 11.68 13.42
C LEU A 71 -4.80 12.41 12.99
N GLY A 72 -4.76 12.90 11.75
CA GLY A 72 -3.69 13.69 11.15
C GLY A 72 -4.12 14.22 9.78
N ARG A 73 -3.31 15.06 9.14
CA ARG A 73 -3.71 15.67 7.85
C ARG A 73 -3.89 14.64 6.72
N TYR A 74 -3.14 13.55 6.75
CA TYR A 74 -3.12 12.52 5.72
C TYR A 74 -3.30 11.14 6.33
N TYR A 75 -4.11 10.32 5.68
CA TYR A 75 -4.28 8.90 5.97
C TYR A 75 -3.61 8.08 4.87
N LEU A 76 -2.78 7.13 5.27
CA LEU A 76 -2.09 6.17 4.41
C LEU A 76 -2.68 4.79 4.67
N TYR A 77 -3.42 4.28 3.70
CA TYR A 77 -3.95 2.93 3.67
C TYR A 77 -2.95 2.02 2.98
N TYR A 78 -2.72 0.82 3.50
CA TYR A 78 -1.82 -0.19 2.94
C TYR A 78 -2.30 -1.58 3.34
N ALA A 79 -1.77 -2.62 2.72
CA ALA A 79 -2.18 -3.99 3.03
C ALA A 79 -0.99 -4.95 3.15
N PRO A 80 -0.76 -5.56 4.33
CA PRO A 80 -0.13 -6.87 4.43
C PRO A 80 -1.07 -7.85 3.71
N HIS A 81 -0.64 -8.39 2.57
CA HIS A 81 -1.55 -8.97 1.57
C HIS A 81 -2.17 -10.27 2.05
N ASP A 82 -1.33 -11.22 2.44
CA ASP A 82 -1.75 -12.57 2.76
C ASP A 82 -2.36 -12.69 4.16
N ALA A 83 -3.11 -13.77 4.40
CA ALA A 83 -3.66 -14.06 5.71
C ALA A 83 -2.55 -14.15 6.79
N PRO A 84 -2.75 -13.60 8.00
CA PRO A 84 -3.99 -13.03 8.54
C PRO A 84 -4.20 -11.54 8.28
N GLY A 85 -3.51 -10.95 7.29
CA GLY A 85 -3.45 -9.52 7.00
C GLY A 85 -4.79 -8.83 6.69
N GLY A 86 -4.72 -7.80 5.86
CA GLY A 86 -5.89 -6.99 5.52
C GLY A 86 -5.52 -5.54 5.28
N ILE A 87 -6.51 -4.65 5.32
CA ILE A 87 -6.24 -3.22 5.09
C ILE A 87 -5.91 -2.56 6.42
N CYS A 88 -4.72 -1.98 6.48
CA CYS A 88 -4.20 -1.21 7.57
C CYS A 88 -4.27 0.28 7.27
N LEU A 89 -4.24 1.08 8.34
CA LEU A 89 -4.19 2.54 8.30
C LEU A 89 -2.95 3.02 9.07
N ALA A 90 -2.34 4.07 8.55
CA ALA A 90 -1.47 4.95 9.31
C ALA A 90 -1.83 6.41 9.02
N TYR A 91 -1.44 7.33 9.89
CA TYR A 91 -1.79 8.75 9.74
C TYR A 91 -0.59 9.65 10.02
N GLY A 92 -0.57 10.83 9.41
CA GLY A 92 0.54 11.77 9.52
C GLY A 92 0.15 13.19 9.14
N ASN A 93 0.95 14.16 9.57
CA ASN A 93 0.72 15.58 9.29
C ASN A 93 1.55 16.11 8.11
N SER A 94 2.47 15.31 7.58
CA SER A 94 3.30 15.64 6.41
C SER A 94 3.46 14.43 5.50
N LEU A 95 3.48 14.67 4.19
CA LEU A 95 3.79 13.64 3.19
C LEU A 95 5.25 13.18 3.23
N SER A 96 6.16 14.03 3.72
CA SER A 96 7.59 13.70 3.88
C SER A 96 7.94 13.08 5.23
N GLY A 97 6.97 12.99 6.13
CA GLY A 97 7.17 12.48 7.49
C GLY A 97 6.94 10.98 7.62
N GLN A 98 7.36 10.42 8.76
CA GLN A 98 6.88 9.10 9.17
C GLN A 98 5.41 9.17 9.56
N PHE A 99 4.66 8.14 9.18
CA PHE A 99 3.27 7.94 9.55
C PHE A 99 3.20 7.11 10.84
N THR A 100 2.24 7.47 11.70
CA THR A 100 1.91 6.74 12.91
C THR A 100 0.92 5.63 12.58
N GLU A 101 1.26 4.38 12.90
CA GLU A 101 0.36 3.24 12.73
C GLU A 101 -0.94 3.43 13.54
N TYR A 102 -2.08 3.12 12.93
CA TYR A 102 -3.34 3.09 13.65
C TYR A 102 -3.36 1.89 14.62
N PRO A 103 -3.60 2.09 15.92
CA PRO A 103 -3.38 1.06 16.93
C PRO A 103 -4.26 -0.19 16.80
N ASN A 104 -5.39 -0.09 16.09
CA ASN A 104 -6.38 -1.16 15.92
C ASN A 104 -6.34 -1.77 14.51
N ASN A 105 -5.19 -1.72 13.83
CA ASN A 105 -5.02 -2.40 12.55
C ASN A 105 -5.23 -3.93 12.68
N PRO A 106 -5.81 -4.58 11.66
CA PRO A 106 -6.27 -4.00 10.39
C PRO A 106 -7.65 -3.33 10.54
N ILE A 107 -7.90 -2.23 9.81
CA ILE A 107 -9.20 -1.55 9.78
C ILE A 107 -10.24 -2.31 8.94
N ILE A 108 -9.80 -3.13 7.97
CA ILE A 108 -10.65 -4.08 7.25
C ILE A 108 -9.98 -5.46 7.31
N SER A 109 -10.70 -6.42 7.90
CA SER A 109 -10.26 -7.82 8.00
C SER A 109 -10.73 -8.65 6.80
N ARG A 110 -10.03 -9.76 6.53
CA ARG A 110 -10.46 -10.79 5.56
C ARG A 110 -11.75 -11.51 5.96
N THR A 111 -12.18 -11.36 7.20
CA THR A 111 -13.48 -11.83 7.70
C THR A 111 -14.24 -10.64 8.25
N TRP A 112 -15.38 -10.32 7.63
CA TRP A 112 -16.29 -9.28 8.09
C TRP A 112 -17.69 -9.87 8.17
N SER A 113 -18.10 -10.30 9.36
CA SER A 113 -19.44 -10.86 9.57
C SER A 113 -20.52 -9.78 9.52
N PRO A 114 -21.71 -10.05 8.92
CA PRO A 114 -22.12 -11.29 8.24
C PRO A 114 -21.80 -11.31 6.73
N HIS A 115 -20.96 -10.38 6.26
CA HIS A 115 -20.82 -10.05 4.84
C HIS A 115 -19.95 -11.01 4.04
N TYR A 116 -18.77 -11.37 4.54
CA TYR A 116 -17.86 -12.26 3.84
C TYR A 116 -16.82 -12.90 4.77
N SER A 117 -16.24 -14.00 4.27
CA SER A 117 -15.00 -14.59 4.75
C SER A 117 -14.21 -15.07 3.52
N VAL A 118 -13.05 -14.44 3.27
CA VAL A 118 -12.23 -14.66 2.06
C VAL A 118 -10.79 -14.99 2.43
N THR A 119 -9.99 -15.44 1.47
CA THR A 119 -8.58 -15.82 1.71
C THR A 119 -7.72 -14.62 2.10
N HIS A 120 -7.96 -13.45 1.51
CA HIS A 120 -7.26 -12.19 1.79
C HIS A 120 -8.14 -10.97 1.45
N VAL A 121 -7.72 -9.79 1.89
CA VAL A 121 -8.22 -8.51 1.39
C VAL A 121 -7.06 -7.55 1.19
N SER A 122 -7.03 -6.85 0.05
CA SER A 122 -5.91 -5.96 -0.28
C SER A 122 -6.31 -4.87 -1.28
N SER A 123 -5.30 -4.14 -1.78
CA SER A 123 -5.41 -3.04 -2.73
C SER A 123 -6.42 -1.95 -2.34
N PRO A 124 -6.28 -1.33 -1.15
CA PRO A 124 -7.17 -0.26 -0.74
C PRO A 124 -7.06 0.93 -1.69
N HIS A 125 -8.20 1.44 -2.14
CA HIS A 125 -8.29 2.70 -2.85
C HIS A 125 -9.40 3.56 -2.23
N VAL A 126 -9.02 4.65 -1.56
CA VAL A 126 -9.96 5.54 -0.88
C VAL A 126 -10.19 6.81 -1.67
N ILE A 127 -11.45 7.15 -1.93
CA ILE A 127 -11.89 8.42 -2.51
C ILE A 127 -12.80 9.20 -1.57
N TRP A 128 -12.80 10.53 -1.67
CA TRP A 128 -13.79 11.39 -1.00
C TRP A 128 -14.91 11.72 -1.98
N ASN A 129 -16.15 11.41 -1.60
CA ASN A 129 -17.35 11.84 -2.27
C ASN A 129 -17.87 13.12 -1.58
N ALA A 130 -17.76 14.25 -2.29
CA ALA A 130 -18.18 15.55 -1.76
C ALA A 130 -19.70 15.72 -1.69
N SER A 131 -20.47 15.01 -2.51
CA SER A 131 -21.94 15.19 -2.57
C SER A 131 -22.65 14.68 -1.31
N ASN A 132 -22.07 13.70 -0.62
CA ASN A 132 -22.62 13.12 0.61
C ASN A 132 -21.63 13.12 1.78
N SER A 133 -20.48 13.79 1.61
CA SER A 133 -19.45 13.91 2.63
C SER A 133 -18.98 12.56 3.21
N GLN A 134 -18.67 11.62 2.32
CA GLN A 134 -18.22 10.27 2.69
C GLN A 134 -16.92 9.87 1.98
N PHE A 135 -16.11 9.09 2.68
CA PHE A 135 -15.03 8.31 2.09
C PHE A 135 -15.56 7.01 1.54
N TYR A 136 -15.19 6.67 0.30
CA TYR A 136 -15.45 5.37 -0.30
C TYR A 136 -14.13 4.61 -0.41
N LEU A 137 -14.07 3.44 0.21
CA LEU A 137 -12.96 2.51 0.12
C LEU A 137 -13.33 1.39 -0.83
N TYR A 138 -12.61 1.29 -1.94
CA TYR A 138 -12.61 0.14 -2.82
C TYR A 138 -11.48 -0.81 -2.43
N PHE A 139 -11.75 -2.10 -2.46
CA PHE A 139 -10.78 -3.13 -2.12
C PHE A 139 -11.21 -4.47 -2.70
N HIS A 140 -10.29 -5.42 -2.84
CA HIS A 140 -10.65 -6.78 -3.26
C HIS A 140 -10.64 -7.77 -2.10
N GLY A 141 -11.35 -8.88 -2.31
CA GLY A 141 -11.19 -10.12 -1.55
C GLY A 141 -10.41 -11.11 -2.39
N GLU A 142 -11.07 -12.17 -2.88
CA GLU A 142 -10.53 -12.88 -4.03
C GLU A 142 -10.36 -11.92 -5.21
N ASN A 143 -9.30 -12.10 -6.00
CA ASN A 143 -8.88 -11.17 -7.05
C ASN A 143 -9.94 -10.95 -8.16
N THR A 144 -10.93 -11.83 -8.26
CA THR A 144 -12.07 -11.68 -9.17
C THR A 144 -13.10 -10.67 -8.70
N THR A 145 -13.01 -10.15 -7.47
CA THR A 145 -14.08 -9.39 -6.81
C THR A 145 -13.60 -8.08 -6.22
N THR A 146 -14.16 -6.96 -6.68
CA THR A 146 -14.04 -5.65 -6.02
C THR A 146 -15.25 -5.38 -5.13
N ARG A 147 -14.96 -4.94 -3.91
CA ARG A 147 -15.91 -4.52 -2.89
C ARG A 147 -15.81 -3.03 -2.67
N MET A 148 -16.84 -2.49 -2.06
CA MET A 148 -16.87 -1.12 -1.58
C MET A 148 -17.36 -1.08 -0.13
N ALA A 149 -16.79 -0.16 0.65
CA ALA A 149 -17.27 0.25 1.95
C ALA A 149 -17.23 1.78 2.04
N TRP A 150 -18.03 2.37 2.92
CA TRP A 150 -18.07 3.82 3.10
C TRP A 150 -17.81 4.22 4.55
N SER A 151 -17.29 5.42 4.78
CA SER A 151 -16.98 5.97 6.10
C SER A 151 -17.18 7.49 6.12
N THR A 152 -17.50 8.06 7.27
CA THR A 152 -17.51 9.52 7.47
C THR A 152 -16.24 10.05 8.12
N ASP A 153 -15.38 9.18 8.65
CA ASP A 153 -14.14 9.57 9.35
C ASP A 153 -12.87 9.00 8.69
N GLY A 154 -13.02 8.11 7.70
CA GLY A 154 -11.92 7.47 6.99
C GLY A 154 -11.24 6.33 7.77
N VAL A 155 -11.81 5.92 8.91
CA VAL A 155 -11.25 4.89 9.81
C VAL A 155 -12.27 3.77 10.03
N HIS A 156 -13.50 4.12 10.39
CA HIS A 156 -14.58 3.19 10.67
C HIS A 156 -15.47 3.08 9.43
N PHE A 157 -15.39 1.94 8.74
CA PHE A 157 -16.11 1.70 7.51
C PHE A 157 -17.37 0.86 7.74
N THR A 158 -18.41 1.15 6.96
CA THR A 158 -19.61 0.34 6.81
C THR A 158 -19.55 -0.38 5.47
N TYR A 159 -19.70 -1.70 5.49
CA TYR A 159 -19.71 -2.48 4.26
C TYR A 159 -20.87 -2.08 3.35
N HIS A 160 -20.60 -1.93 2.05
CA HIS A 160 -21.63 -1.64 1.05
C HIS A 160 -21.97 -2.89 0.23
N GLY A 161 -20.98 -3.55 -0.35
CA GLY A 161 -21.22 -4.70 -1.23
C GLY A 161 -20.11 -4.98 -2.23
N VAL A 162 -20.36 -5.97 -3.08
CA VAL A 162 -19.62 -6.20 -4.33
C VAL A 162 -20.06 -5.14 -5.34
N VAL A 163 -19.09 -4.46 -5.94
CA VAL A 163 -19.34 -3.42 -6.97
C VAL A 163 -18.78 -3.79 -8.34
N LEU A 164 -17.87 -4.77 -8.40
CA LEU A 164 -17.37 -5.34 -9.65
C LEU A 164 -16.99 -6.81 -9.44
N HIS A 165 -17.27 -7.65 -10.42
CA HIS A 165 -16.85 -9.04 -10.45
C HIS A 165 -16.48 -9.43 -11.88
N THR A 166 -15.43 -10.23 -12.10
CA THR A 166 -14.99 -10.63 -13.46
C THR A 166 -16.11 -11.25 -14.29
N GLY A 167 -17.00 -12.01 -13.65
CA GLY A 167 -18.15 -12.64 -14.30
C GLY A 167 -19.17 -11.71 -14.96
N VAL A 168 -19.06 -10.38 -14.81
CA VAL A 168 -19.88 -9.41 -15.57
C VAL A 168 -19.33 -9.14 -16.97
N ILE A 169 -18.08 -9.55 -17.26
CA ILE A 169 -17.42 -9.41 -18.56
C ILE A 169 -17.15 -10.82 -19.12
N PRO A 170 -17.81 -11.24 -20.21
CA PRO A 170 -17.57 -12.53 -20.82
C PRO A 170 -16.10 -12.74 -21.21
N GLY A 171 -15.51 -13.86 -20.78
CA GLY A 171 -14.13 -14.23 -21.09
C GLY A 171 -13.07 -13.58 -20.19
N ALA A 172 -13.45 -12.72 -19.23
CA ALA A 172 -12.52 -12.15 -18.28
C ALA A 172 -12.14 -13.15 -17.18
N SER A 173 -10.84 -13.24 -16.90
CA SER A 173 -10.26 -13.94 -15.75
C SER A 173 -9.53 -12.94 -14.85
N GLU A 174 -8.92 -13.43 -13.78
CA GLU A 174 -8.03 -12.63 -12.95
C GLU A 174 -6.78 -12.12 -13.70
N THR A 175 -6.34 -12.84 -14.73
CA THR A 175 -5.06 -12.60 -15.41
C THR A 175 -5.21 -12.09 -16.85
N SER A 176 -6.44 -11.84 -17.31
CA SER A 176 -6.77 -11.44 -18.69
C SER A 176 -6.82 -9.94 -18.91
#